data_AF-A0A288GUD5-F1
#
_entry.id   AF-A0A288GUD5-F1
#
_cell.length_a   1.000
_cell.length_b   1.000
_cell.length_c   1.000
_cell.angle_alpha   90.00
_cell.angle_beta   90.00
_cell.angle_gamma   90.00
#
_symmetry.space_group_name_H-M   'P 1'
#
loop_
_entity.id
_entity.type
_entity.pdbx_description
1 polymer ?
#
loop_
_entity_poly.entity_id
_entity_poly.type
_entity_poly.pdbx_seq_one_letter_code
_entity_poly.pdbx_strand_id
1 'polypeptide(L)'
;MANNSDLEFIGEVVEVLPARRYLIRLVEMDVIVEGTMSGKMKLNKITVMEGDYVKVELSEYEMSKGRVVYRYKDPQQALAALNTSTESENDVLQSAA
;
A
#
# COMPACT_ATOMS: atom_id res chain seq x y z
N MET A 1 -13.53 15.54 13.95
CA MET A 1 -13.51 14.83 12.65
C MET A 1 -12.12 15.00 12.07
N ALA A 2 -11.37 13.90 11.85
CA ALA A 2 -10.11 13.96 11.13
C ALA A 2 -10.39 13.55 9.68
N ASN A 3 -10.44 14.53 8.79
CA ASN A 3 -10.43 14.30 7.35
C ASN A 3 -8.98 14.03 6.95
N ASN A 4 -8.43 12.89 7.40
CA ASN A 4 -7.13 12.45 6.88
C ASN A 4 -7.40 11.76 5.56
N SER A 5 -7.11 12.48 4.48
CA SER A 5 -6.93 11.91 3.15
C SER A 5 -5.67 11.06 3.20
N ASP A 6 -5.79 9.82 3.68
CA ASP A 6 -4.68 8.89 3.65
C ASP A 6 -4.47 8.46 2.18
N LEU A 7 -3.25 8.65 1.66
CA LEU A 7 -2.88 8.23 0.32
C LEU A 7 -2.58 6.73 0.34
N GLU A 8 -3.14 6.00 -0.62
CA GLU A 8 -2.99 4.56 -0.71
C GLU A 8 -1.92 4.20 -1.75
N PHE A 9 -0.97 3.36 -1.35
CA PHE A 9 0.10 2.90 -2.22
C PHE A 9 0.29 1.40 -2.07
N ILE A 10 0.95 0.82 -3.07
CA ILE A 10 1.36 -0.58 -3.07
C ILE A 10 2.85 -0.66 -2.82
N GLY A 11 3.26 -1.55 -1.92
CA GLY A 11 4.64 -1.74 -1.55
C GLY A 11 5.02 -3.20 -1.35
N GLU A 12 6.32 -3.46 -1.45
CA GLU A 12 6.95 -4.75 -1.15
C GLU A 12 7.68 -4.65 0.18
N VAL A 13 7.48 -5.64 1.05
CA VAL A 13 8.15 -5.71 2.35
C VAL A 13 9.60 -6.15 2.16
N VAL A 14 10.54 -5.24 2.41
CA VAL A 14 11.98 -5.50 2.28
C VAL A 14 12.51 -6.23 3.51
N GLU A 15 12.15 -5.78 4.70
CA GLU A 15 12.67 -6.32 5.96
C GLU A 15 11.62 -6.21 7.08
N VAL A 16 11.61 -7.19 7.98
CA VAL A 16 10.78 -7.18 9.19
C VAL A 16 11.62 -6.74 10.40
N LEU A 17 11.33 -5.57 10.93
CA LEU A 17 12.02 -5.01 12.09
C LEU A 17 11.44 -5.50 13.42
N PRO A 18 12.22 -5.40 14.52
CA PRO A 18 11.70 -5.61 15.87
C PRO A 18 10.49 -4.72 16.17
N ALA A 19 9.59 -5.21 17.01
CA ALA A 19 8.32 -4.58 17.38
C ALA A 19 7.24 -4.54 16.28
N ARG A 20 7.30 -5.44 15.28
CA ARG A 20 6.33 -5.54 14.17
C ARG A 20 6.26 -4.26 13.33
N ARG A 21 7.44 -3.70 13.07
CA ARG A 21 7.65 -2.62 12.11
C ARG A 21 8.22 -3.23 10.84
N TYR A 22 7.96 -2.60 9.70
CA TYR A 22 8.31 -3.17 8.41
C TYR A 22 8.98 -2.09 7.57
N LEU A 23 10.08 -2.43 6.92
CA LEU A 23 10.63 -1.60 5.85
C LEU A 23 9.91 -2.00 4.57
N ILE A 24 9.22 -1.05 3.96
CA ILE A 24 8.38 -1.30 2.79
C ILE A 24 8.88 -0.40 1.67
N ARG A 25 9.19 -1.00 0.54
CA ARG A 25 9.52 -0.28 -0.69
C ARG A 25 8.26 -0.04 -1.48
N LEU A 26 7.89 1.21 -1.70
CA LEU A 26 6.74 1.58 -2.53
C LEU A 26 7.06 1.28 -4.00
N VAL A 27 6.19 0.54 -4.68
CA VAL A 27 6.42 0.10 -6.05
C VAL A 27 6.38 1.27 -7.04
N GLU A 28 5.52 2.26 -6.80
CA GLU A 28 5.34 3.41 -7.68
C GLU A 28 6.51 4.41 -7.63
N MET A 29 7.10 4.62 -6.44
CA MET A 29 8.08 5.68 -6.20
C MET A 29 9.49 5.15 -5.88
N ASP A 30 9.66 3.84 -5.69
CA ASP A 30 10.89 3.18 -5.23
C ASP A 30 11.47 3.75 -3.91
N VAL A 31 10.60 4.30 -3.06
CA VAL A 31 10.96 4.87 -1.75
C VAL A 31 10.73 3.84 -0.64
N ILE A 32 11.64 3.79 0.33
CA ILE A 32 11.50 2.96 1.52
C ILE A 32 10.78 3.76 2.62
N VAL A 33 9.70 3.19 3.14
CA VAL A 33 8.92 3.75 4.26
C VAL A 33 8.86 2.77 5.41
N GLU A 34 8.73 3.29 6.62
CA GLU A 34 8.55 2.48 7.82
C GLU A 34 7.05 2.28 8.09
N GLY A 35 6.59 1.04 8.02
CA GLY A 35 5.20 0.66 8.19
C GLY A 35 4.91 -0.02 9.53
N THR A 36 3.73 0.23 10.10
CA THR A 36 3.17 -0.61 11.19
C THR A 36 1.86 -1.24 10.76
N MET A 37 1.56 -2.47 11.22
CA MET A 37 0.28 -3.09 10.89
C MET A 37 -0.91 -2.36 11.54
N SER A 38 -1.98 -2.21 10.77
CA SER A 38 -3.27 -1.78 11.29
C SER A 38 -3.82 -2.73 12.36
N GLY A 39 -4.65 -2.19 13.26
CA GLY A 39 -5.33 -3.00 14.28
C GLY A 39 -6.20 -4.10 13.67
N LYS A 40 -6.84 -3.84 12.52
CA LYS A 40 -7.67 -4.80 11.79
C LYS A 40 -6.87 -6.02 11.34
N MET A 41 -5.65 -5.82 10.83
CA MET A 41 -4.77 -6.93 10.48
C MET A 41 -4.37 -7.79 11.69
N LYS A 42 -4.11 -7.14 12.85
CA LYS A 42 -3.80 -7.85 14.11
C LYS A 42 -4.97 -8.72 14.57
N LEU A 43 -6.19 -8.19 14.51
CA LEU A 43 -7.41 -8.94 14.86
C LEU A 43 -7.61 -10.15 13.93
N ASN A 44 -7.34 -9.98 12.64
CA ASN A 44 -7.45 -11.03 11.65
C ASN A 44 -6.24 -11.99 11.63
N LYS A 45 -5.31 -11.88 12.59
CA LYS A 45 -4.11 -12.72 12.72
C LYS A 45 -3.26 -12.77 11.44
N ILE A 46 -3.26 -11.69 10.67
CA ILE A 46 -2.43 -11.59 9.46
C ILE A 46 -0.98 -11.43 9.89
N THR A 47 -0.12 -12.27 9.33
CA THR A 47 1.33 -12.17 9.50
C THR A 47 1.92 -11.63 8.21
N VAL A 48 2.85 -10.69 8.32
CA VAL A 48 3.57 -10.10 7.18
C VAL A 48 5.02 -10.56 7.27
N MET A 49 5.55 -11.04 6.16
CA MET A 49 6.92 -11.53 6.01
C MET A 49 7.65 -10.76 4.92
N GLU A 50 8.96 -10.92 4.87
CA GLU A 50 9.81 -10.34 3.83
C GLU A 50 9.40 -10.89 2.45
N GLY A 51 9.36 -10.02 1.45
CA GLY A 51 8.89 -10.33 0.09
C GLY A 51 7.37 -10.29 -0.10
N ASP A 52 6.59 -9.98 0.95
CA ASP A 52 5.13 -9.82 0.79
C ASP A 52 4.78 -8.50 0.11
N TYR A 53 3.80 -8.54 -0.79
CA TYR A 53 3.16 -7.34 -1.32
C TYR A 53 2.04 -6.88 -0.40
N VAL A 54 2.06 -5.61 -0.05
CA VAL A 54 1.14 -5.01 0.92
C VAL A 54 0.60 -3.67 0.42
N LYS A 55 -0.62 -3.35 0.85
CA LYS A 55 -1.22 -2.03 0.69
C LYS A 55 -0.90 -1.18 1.89
N VAL A 56 -0.34 0.00 1.64
CA VAL A 56 0.09 0.95 2.66
C VAL A 56 -0.69 2.25 2.51
N GLU A 57 -1.22 2.75 3.61
CA GLU A 57 -1.79 4.08 3.72
C GLU A 57 -0.71 5.02 4.30
N LEU A 58 -0.39 6.09 3.58
CA LEU A 58 0.50 7.17 4.01
C LEU A 58 -0.32 8.40 4.37
N SER A 59 0.07 9.07 5.45
CA SER A 59 -0.53 10.37 5.76
C SER A 59 0.18 11.46 4.95
N GLU A 60 -0.58 12.43 4.43
CA GLU A 60 -0.05 13.56 3.66
C GLU A 60 1.04 14.35 4.41
N TYR A 61 1.01 14.32 5.76
CA TYR A 61 1.94 15.05 6.60
C TYR A 61 3.25 14.28 6.87
N GLU A 62 3.26 12.96 6.74
CA GLU A 62 4.42 12.10 7.03
C GLU A 62 4.53 10.97 6.00
N MET A 63 5.09 11.26 4.82
CA MET A 63 5.30 10.27 3.75
C MET A 63 6.32 9.17 4.10
N SER A 64 7.12 9.33 5.16
CA SER A 64 8.12 8.33 5.57
C SER A 64 7.56 7.23 6.45
N LYS A 65 6.34 7.39 6.98
CA LYS A 65 5.69 6.43 7.87
C LYS A 65 4.34 6.02 7.32
N GLY A 66 4.08 4.72 7.33
CA GLY A 66 2.85 4.16 6.77
C GLY A 66 2.11 3.23 7.70
N ARG A 67 0.84 3.00 7.36
CA ARG A 67 0.01 1.99 7.96
C ARG A 67 -0.26 0.88 6.97
N VAL A 68 0.12 -0.34 7.31
CA VAL A 68 -0.19 -1.52 6.50
C VAL A 68 -1.63 -1.93 6.76
N VAL A 69 -2.42 -2.00 5.69
CA VAL A 69 -3.88 -2.22 5.77
C VAL A 69 -4.26 -3.59 5.23
N TYR A 70 -3.54 -4.03 4.19
CA TYR A 70 -3.85 -5.24 3.46
C TYR A 70 -2.57 -5.95 2.99
N ARG A 71 -2.63 -7.28 2.93
CA ARG A 71 -1.59 -8.14 2.35
C ARG A 71 -2.18 -8.85 1.14
N TYR A 72 -1.53 -8.72 0.00
CA TYR A 72 -1.89 -9.45 -1.22
C TYR A 72 -1.37 -10.88 -1.14
N LYS A 73 -2.17 -11.83 -1.62
CA LYS A 73 -1.76 -13.24 -1.72
C LYS A 73 -0.91 -13.48 -2.97
N ASP A 74 -1.28 -12.84 -4.06
CA ASP A 74 -0.62 -12.98 -5.36
C ASP A 74 -0.06 -11.63 -5.82
N PRO A 75 1.20 -11.56 -6.27
CA PRO A 75 1.81 -10.33 -6.79
C PRO A 75 1.03 -9.69 -7.94
N GLN A 76 0.41 -10.52 -8.78
CA GLN A 76 -0.40 -10.05 -9.92
C GLN A 76 -1.60 -9.20 -9.47
N GLN A 77 -2.19 -9.49 -8.31
CA GLN A 77 -3.30 -8.70 -7.76
C GLN A 77 -2.83 -7.32 -7.28
N ALA A 78 -1.59 -7.24 -6.77
CA ALA A 78 -0.98 -5.99 -6.37
C ALA A 78 -0.71 -5.11 -7.61
N LEU A 79 -0.09 -5.68 -8.64
CA LEU A 79 0.19 -4.96 -9.89
C LEU A 79 -1.09 -4.55 -10.64
N ALA A 80 -2.12 -5.39 -10.62
CA ALA A 80 -3.41 -5.06 -11.23
C ALA A 80 -4.06 -3.83 -10.58
N ALA A 81 -3.92 -3.66 -9.25
CA ALA A 81 -4.46 -2.52 -8.54
C ALA A 81 -3.73 -1.19 -8.82
N LEU A 82 -2.52 -1.21 -9.40
CA LEU A 82 -1.84 0.00 -9.89
C LEU A 82 -2.43 0.47 -11.23
N ASN A 83 -2.80 -0.47 -12.10
CA ASN A 83 -3.26 -0.16 -13.45
C ASN A 83 -4.70 0.38 -13.50
N THR A 84 -5.50 0.17 -12.45
CA THR A 84 -6.88 0.67 -12.38
C THR A 84 -6.99 2.20 -12.30
N SER A 85 -5.92 2.90 -11.87
CA SER A 85 -5.90 4.37 -11.85
C SER A 85 -5.76 4.99 -13.25
N THR A 86 -5.31 4.22 -14.24
CA THR A 86 -5.07 4.68 -15.61
C THR A 86 -6.28 4.45 -16.52
N GLU A 87 -7.20 3.56 -16.15
CA GLU A 87 -8.36 3.20 -16.98
C GLU A 87 -9.50 4.22 -16.91
N SER A 88 -9.56 5.06 -15.87
CA SER A 88 -10.58 6.12 -15.74
C SER A 88 -10.35 7.33 -16.65
N GLU A 89 -9.13 7.56 -17.13
CA GLU A 89 -8.83 8.64 -18.09
C GLU A 89 -9.14 8.24 -19.53
N ASN A 90 -9.04 6.95 -19.88
CA ASN A 90 -9.25 6.48 -21.25
C ASN A 90 -10.74 6.29 -21.63
N ASP A 91 -11.63 6.04 -20.67
CA ASP A 91 -13.07 5.86 -20.94
C ASP A 91 -13.79 7.19 -21.25
N VAL A 92 -13.27 8.31 -20.70
CA VAL A 92 -13.79 9.66 -20.99
C VAL A 92 -13.41 10.13 -22.40
N LEU A 93 -12.25 9.72 -22.91
CA LEU A 93 -11.78 10.11 -24.24
C LEU A 93 -12.40 9.29 -25.38
N GLN A 94 -12.91 8.08 -25.11
CA GLN A 94 -13.52 7.22 -26.13
C GLN A 94 -15.02 7.46 -26.34
N SER A 95 -15.69 8.23 -25.48
CA SER A 95 -17.13 8.57 -25.61
C SER A 95 -17.40 9.89 -26.33
N ALA A 96 -16.36 10.61 -26.77
CA ALA A 96 -16.45 11.90 -27.46
C ALA A 96 -16.14 11.84 -28.98
N ALA A 97 -16.03 10.64 -29.57
CA ALA A 97 -15.86 10.41 -31.01
C ALA A 97 -17.04 9.61 -31.57
#